data_AF-A0A6M0S8L8-F1
#
_entry.id   AF-A0A6M0S8L8-F1
#
_cell.length_a   1.000
_cell.length_b   1.000
_cell.length_c   1.000
_cell.angle_alpha   90.00
_cell.angle_beta   90.00
_cell.angle_gamma   90.00
#
_symmetry.space_group_name_H-M   'P 1'
#
loop_
_entity.id
_entity.type
_entity.pdbx_description
1 polymer ?
#
loop_
_entity_poly.entity_id
_entity_poly.type
_entity_poly.pdbx_seq_one_letter_code
_entity_poly.pdbx_strand_id
1 'polypeptide(L)'
;MTAASRAPGSGNRRGSTPNNSSQHPPAETPQTNHQSTTESSYRTYTRKAKGHADKVYTYATKAAPLWVWGIVFAIVGGIVSMQVGWLGDLIGWLGLICLVISAWRFLTNSLVNTWAVIASFMSLVALIVLGMLFFQSAHIYASAGRAIAPESGLINLHNLGAEIFKGFPILGWLVGLSLRGLAGVVRGLELTAFGLLGVMIYVIIQSGEVMPVILKASPETLQRLIKTLQKFKKVEVSNNESATVRELASIHNNYYESLIDALGWWRCICYAVDFVVCLWFAPWIVGGWSNFDQMAGWENANWPNIIRGLISVVFFEVAVRLWIIARKGVYLFGKK
;
A
#
# COMPACT_ATOMS: atom_id res chain seq x y z
N MET A 1 -64.89 -47.58 -7.22
CA MET A 1 -63.75 -48.04 -8.04
C MET A 1 -62.61 -48.43 -7.09
N THR A 2 -62.40 -49.75 -6.96
CA THR A 2 -61.12 -50.48 -6.74
C THR A 2 -60.01 -49.76 -5.93
N ALA A 3 -59.71 -50.14 -4.68
CA ALA A 3 -58.78 -51.23 -4.24
C ALA A 3 -57.31 -50.97 -4.67
N ALA A 4 -56.21 -51.15 -3.92
CA ALA A 4 -55.94 -51.76 -2.61
C ALA A 4 -54.50 -51.40 -2.15
N SER A 5 -54.30 -51.38 -0.82
CA SER A 5 -53.19 -51.95 -0.01
C SER A 5 -51.83 -52.34 -0.67
N ARG A 6 -50.69 -51.87 -0.09
CA ARG A 6 -49.65 -52.74 0.53
C ARG A 6 -48.59 -51.98 1.35
N ALA A 7 -48.00 -52.71 2.30
CA ALA A 7 -47.33 -52.35 3.54
C ALA A 7 -45.80 -52.09 3.46
N PRO A 8 -45.15 -51.59 4.54
CA PRO A 8 -43.70 -51.37 4.63
C PRO A 8 -42.91 -52.62 5.04
N GLY A 9 -41.74 -52.83 4.44
CA GLY A 9 -40.82 -53.92 4.78
C GLY A 9 -39.80 -53.51 5.85
N SER A 10 -39.92 -54.09 7.04
CA SER A 10 -38.93 -54.06 8.11
C SER A 10 -37.83 -55.10 7.87
N GLY A 11 -36.59 -54.66 7.66
CA GLY A 11 -35.41 -55.52 7.54
C GLY A 11 -34.55 -55.47 8.80
N ASN A 12 -34.76 -56.41 9.71
CA ASN A 12 -33.95 -56.64 10.90
C ASN A 12 -32.78 -57.57 10.53
N ARG A 13 -31.52 -57.11 10.65
CA ARG A 13 -30.33 -57.99 10.55
C ARG A 13 -29.43 -57.80 11.76
N ARG A 14 -29.66 -58.64 12.76
CA ARG A 14 -28.67 -59.03 13.77
C ARG A 14 -27.56 -59.82 13.08
N GLY A 15 -26.32 -59.39 13.27
CA GLY A 15 -25.11 -60.16 12.96
C GLY A 15 -24.13 -59.98 14.11
N SER A 16 -24.09 -60.98 14.98
CA SER A 16 -23.17 -61.13 16.11
C SER A 16 -22.20 -62.26 15.80
N THR A 17 -20.88 -62.01 15.84
CA THR A 17 -19.76 -62.98 16.04
C THR A 17 -18.41 -62.23 15.92
N PRO A 18 -17.26 -62.77 16.38
CA PRO A 18 -16.85 -62.79 17.77
C PRO A 18 -15.46 -62.13 17.99
N ASN A 19 -15.16 -61.96 19.27
CA ASN A 19 -13.87 -61.61 19.86
C ASN A 19 -12.69 -62.38 19.23
N ASN A 20 -11.64 -61.68 18.77
CA ASN A 20 -10.35 -62.30 18.48
C ASN A 20 -9.23 -61.48 19.14
N SER A 21 -8.73 -62.02 20.24
CA SER A 21 -7.60 -61.55 21.01
C SER A 21 -6.30 -62.00 20.35
N SER A 22 -5.62 -61.07 19.67
CA SER A 22 -4.25 -61.25 19.20
C SER A 22 -3.32 -60.39 20.04
N GLN A 23 -2.60 -61.02 20.96
CA GLN A 23 -1.46 -60.43 21.67
C GLN A 23 -0.34 -60.13 20.66
N HIS A 24 0.02 -58.86 20.50
CA HIS A 24 1.26 -58.44 19.84
C HIS A 24 2.36 -58.22 20.90
N PRO A 25 3.59 -58.71 20.69
CA PRO A 25 4.72 -58.40 21.57
C PRO A 25 5.15 -56.92 21.41
N PRO A 26 5.70 -56.29 22.46
CA PRO A 26 6.11 -54.89 22.40
C PRO A 26 7.35 -54.73 21.51
N ALA A 27 7.28 -53.76 20.59
CA ALA A 27 8.36 -53.39 19.70
C ALA A 27 9.50 -52.70 20.47
N GLU A 28 10.72 -53.23 20.34
CA GLU A 28 11.95 -52.56 20.77
C GLU A 28 12.12 -51.24 20.01
N THR A 29 12.38 -50.18 20.77
CA THR A 29 12.59 -48.82 20.25
C THR A 29 14.04 -48.68 19.76
N PRO A 30 14.30 -48.34 18.49
CA PRO A 30 15.66 -48.12 18.00
C PRO A 30 16.21 -46.82 18.59
N GLN A 31 17.26 -46.90 19.41
CA GLN A 31 18.05 -45.74 19.82
C GLN A 31 18.82 -45.20 18.60
N THR A 32 18.31 -44.13 18.00
CA THR A 32 18.96 -43.41 16.91
C THR A 32 19.96 -42.40 17.48
N ASN A 33 21.24 -42.69 17.27
CA ASN A 33 22.37 -41.83 17.64
C ASN A 33 22.40 -40.61 16.68
N HIS A 34 21.67 -39.55 17.01
CA HIS A 34 21.41 -38.41 16.11
C HIS A 34 22.31 -37.18 16.32
N GLN A 35 23.43 -37.29 17.04
CA GLN A 35 24.17 -36.12 17.54
C GLN A 35 25.38 -35.62 16.70
N SER A 36 25.78 -36.25 15.58
CA SER A 36 27.02 -35.86 14.87
C SER A 36 26.85 -35.00 13.59
N THR A 37 25.64 -34.75 13.09
CA THR A 37 25.43 -34.04 11.81
C THR A 37 25.17 -32.53 11.95
N THR A 38 24.78 -32.07 13.13
CA THR A 38 24.42 -30.66 13.40
C THR A 38 25.63 -29.74 13.53
N GLU A 39 26.72 -30.17 14.19
CA GLU A 39 27.91 -29.33 14.36
C GLU A 39 28.68 -29.09 13.05
N SER A 40 28.76 -30.09 12.18
CA SER A 40 29.40 -29.98 10.86
C SER A 40 28.66 -28.98 9.95
N SER A 41 27.32 -29.00 10.00
CA SER A 41 26.49 -28.04 9.26
C SER A 41 26.72 -26.61 9.77
N TYR A 42 26.74 -26.40 11.09
CA TYR A 42 26.90 -25.06 11.67
C TYR A 42 28.26 -24.40 11.37
N ARG A 43 29.35 -25.19 11.36
CA ARG A 43 30.68 -24.68 10.95
C ARG A 43 30.75 -24.30 9.47
N THR A 44 29.98 -24.97 8.62
CA THR A 44 29.94 -24.66 7.19
C THR A 44 29.15 -23.38 6.90
N TYR A 45 28.05 -23.13 7.63
CA TYR A 45 27.27 -21.90 7.53
C TYR A 45 28.07 -20.67 8.01
N THR A 46 28.77 -20.77 9.13
CA THR A 46 29.54 -19.65 9.71
C THR A 46 30.72 -19.23 8.83
N ARG A 47 31.42 -20.17 8.16
CA ARG A 47 32.47 -19.85 7.17
C ARG A 47 31.93 -19.12 5.93
N LYS A 48 30.76 -19.54 5.40
CA LYS A 48 30.12 -18.86 4.26
C LYS A 48 29.66 -17.45 4.64
N ALA A 49 29.10 -17.26 5.83
CA ALA A 49 28.66 -15.95 6.31
C ALA A 49 29.82 -14.96 6.44
N LYS A 50 30.96 -15.38 6.99
CA LYS A 50 32.14 -14.52 7.15
C LYS A 50 32.74 -14.07 5.80
N GLY A 51 32.84 -14.99 4.84
CA GLY A 51 33.30 -14.65 3.48
C GLY A 51 32.38 -13.74 2.68
N HIS A 52 31.08 -13.67 3.05
CA HIS A 52 30.13 -12.71 2.47
C HIS A 52 30.28 -11.32 3.09
N ALA A 53 30.46 -11.24 4.41
CA ALA A 53 30.62 -9.97 5.13
C ALA A 53 31.86 -9.18 4.66
N ASP A 54 33.00 -9.84 4.49
CA ASP A 54 34.25 -9.18 4.05
C ASP A 54 34.15 -8.62 2.61
N LYS A 55 33.39 -9.32 1.74
CA LYS A 55 33.12 -8.84 0.38
C LYS A 55 32.20 -7.62 0.39
N VAL A 56 31.11 -7.65 1.16
CA VAL A 56 30.17 -6.52 1.28
C VAL A 56 30.89 -5.26 1.78
N TYR A 57 31.78 -5.38 2.76
CA TYR A 57 32.55 -4.26 3.31
C TYR A 57 33.50 -3.62 2.27
N THR A 58 34.12 -4.44 1.42
CA THR A 58 35.04 -3.98 0.37
C THR A 58 34.30 -3.27 -0.77
N TYR A 59 33.03 -3.62 -1.04
CA TYR A 59 32.21 -2.94 -2.04
C TYR A 59 31.61 -1.63 -1.51
N ALA A 60 31.20 -1.60 -0.24
CA ALA A 60 30.69 -0.38 0.39
C ALA A 60 31.72 0.76 0.39
N THR A 61 32.99 0.46 0.64
CA THR A 61 34.08 1.45 0.66
C THR A 61 34.41 2.02 -0.73
N LYS A 62 34.23 1.24 -1.81
CA LYS A 62 34.43 1.71 -3.19
C LYS A 62 33.25 2.51 -3.75
N ALA A 63 32.03 2.26 -3.27
CA ALA A 63 30.83 3.00 -3.68
C ALA A 63 30.65 4.32 -2.93
N ALA A 64 31.21 4.45 -1.72
CA ALA A 64 31.10 5.62 -0.85
C ALA A 64 31.26 7.00 -1.52
N PRO A 65 32.20 7.23 -2.47
CA PRO A 65 32.37 8.55 -3.06
C PRO A 65 31.12 9.06 -3.80
N LEU A 66 30.44 8.16 -4.50
CA LEU A 66 29.30 8.49 -5.36
C LEU A 66 28.02 8.82 -4.54
N TRP A 67 27.85 8.18 -3.37
CA TRP A 67 26.75 8.49 -2.45
C TRP A 67 26.93 9.86 -1.79
N VAL A 68 28.17 10.19 -1.40
CA VAL A 68 28.50 11.49 -0.84
C VAL A 68 28.21 12.60 -1.86
N TRP A 69 28.63 12.42 -3.12
CA TRP A 69 28.34 13.40 -4.17
C TRP A 69 26.86 13.50 -4.50
N GLY A 70 26.10 12.39 -4.52
CA GLY A 70 24.66 12.41 -4.73
C GLY A 70 23.89 13.18 -3.64
N ILE A 71 24.29 12.99 -2.37
CA ILE A 71 23.74 13.76 -1.24
C ILE A 71 24.12 15.24 -1.36
N VAL A 72 25.38 15.55 -1.70
CA VAL A 72 25.85 16.93 -1.89
C VAL A 72 25.06 17.62 -3.01
N PHE A 73 24.85 16.98 -4.17
CA PHE A 73 24.06 17.57 -5.25
C PHE A 73 22.58 17.75 -4.90
N ALA A 74 21.98 16.82 -4.14
CA ALA A 74 20.61 16.99 -3.67
C ALA A 74 20.47 18.17 -2.69
N ILE A 75 21.45 18.35 -1.79
CA ILE A 75 21.48 19.48 -0.84
C ILE A 75 21.74 20.80 -1.58
N VAL A 76 22.72 20.84 -2.48
CA VAL A 76 23.05 22.03 -3.28
C VAL A 76 21.90 22.41 -4.21
N GLY A 77 21.25 21.44 -4.86
CA GLY A 77 20.07 21.68 -5.69
C GLY A 77 18.91 22.28 -4.89
N GLY A 78 18.67 21.78 -3.68
CA GLY A 78 17.68 22.35 -2.76
C GLY A 78 18.00 23.77 -2.28
N ILE A 79 19.28 24.14 -2.17
CA ILE A 79 19.69 25.53 -1.83
C ILE A 79 19.56 26.44 -3.04
N VAL A 80 19.97 25.98 -4.23
CA VAL A 80 19.92 26.76 -5.47
C VAL A 80 18.48 26.98 -5.95
N SER A 81 17.55 26.05 -5.69
CA SER A 81 16.15 26.19 -6.11
C SER A 81 15.44 27.32 -5.35
N MET A 82 15.94 27.68 -4.16
CA MET A 82 15.45 28.82 -3.41
C MET A 82 15.83 30.18 -4.02
N GLN A 83 16.84 30.21 -4.91
CA GLN A 83 17.32 31.44 -5.55
C GLN A 83 17.01 31.49 -7.06
N VAL A 84 17.09 30.34 -7.75
CA VAL A 84 16.85 30.22 -9.19
C VAL A 84 16.09 28.91 -9.43
N GLY A 85 14.77 28.98 -9.32
CA GLY A 85 13.86 27.81 -9.22
C GLY A 85 14.16 26.66 -10.18
N TRP A 86 14.20 26.94 -11.48
CA TRP A 86 14.39 25.90 -12.50
C TRP A 86 15.80 25.27 -12.47
N LEU A 87 16.82 26.04 -12.11
CA LEU A 87 18.22 25.57 -12.06
C LEU A 87 18.45 24.68 -10.84
N GLY A 88 17.85 25.03 -9.71
CA GLY A 88 17.92 24.20 -8.51
C GLY A 88 17.13 22.91 -8.62
N ASP A 89 15.97 22.95 -9.28
CA ASP A 89 15.22 21.73 -9.59
C ASP A 89 16.05 20.80 -10.48
N LEU A 90 16.70 21.33 -11.53
CA LEU A 90 17.59 20.56 -12.40
C LEU A 90 18.76 19.92 -11.62
N ILE A 91 19.42 20.67 -10.74
CA ILE A 91 20.53 20.17 -9.91
C ILE A 91 20.03 19.12 -8.90
N GLY A 92 18.84 19.31 -8.33
CA GLY A 92 18.18 18.33 -7.47
C GLY A 92 17.86 17.02 -8.20
N TRP A 93 17.36 17.11 -9.44
CA TRP A 93 17.13 15.95 -10.31
C TRP A 93 18.45 15.24 -10.66
N LEU A 94 19.52 15.97 -10.95
CA LEU A 94 20.84 15.39 -11.19
C LEU A 94 21.41 14.68 -9.96
N GLY A 95 21.22 15.24 -8.76
CA GLY A 95 21.58 14.60 -7.49
C GLY A 95 20.80 13.30 -7.23
N LEU A 96 19.49 13.32 -7.51
CA LEU A 96 18.64 12.14 -7.43
C LEU A 96 19.09 11.06 -8.44
N ILE A 97 19.37 11.44 -9.69
CA ILE A 97 19.88 10.54 -10.73
C ILE A 97 21.21 9.93 -10.30
N CYS A 98 22.13 10.72 -9.73
CA CYS A 98 23.39 10.21 -9.19
C CYS A 98 23.17 9.21 -8.04
N LEU A 99 22.26 9.49 -7.10
CA LEU A 99 21.91 8.55 -6.03
C LEU A 99 21.30 7.26 -6.57
N VAL A 100 20.42 7.37 -7.57
CA VAL A 100 19.83 6.23 -8.26
C VAL A 100 20.88 5.40 -8.99
N ILE A 101 21.82 6.02 -9.71
CA ILE A 101 22.93 5.33 -10.40
C ILE A 101 23.88 4.68 -9.39
N SER A 102 24.11 5.31 -8.24
CA SER A 102 24.98 4.80 -7.17
C SER A 102 24.36 3.62 -6.45
N ALA A 103 23.06 3.73 -6.14
CA ALA A 103 22.25 2.64 -5.62
C ALA A 103 22.17 1.50 -6.64
N TRP A 104 21.98 1.81 -7.92
CA TRP A 104 21.98 0.84 -9.02
C TRP A 104 23.31 0.13 -9.15
N ARG A 105 24.45 0.83 -9.14
CA ARG A 105 25.80 0.24 -9.20
C ARG A 105 26.10 -0.63 -7.97
N PHE A 106 25.70 -0.19 -6.78
CA PHE A 106 25.82 -0.99 -5.56
C PHE A 106 24.95 -2.25 -5.65
N LEU A 107 23.72 -2.12 -6.16
CA LEU A 107 22.83 -3.24 -6.41
C LEU A 107 23.44 -4.19 -7.46
N THR A 108 23.79 -3.75 -8.67
CA THR A 108 24.29 -4.61 -9.75
C THR A 108 25.59 -5.33 -9.41
N ASN A 109 26.50 -4.68 -8.67
CA ASN A 109 27.77 -5.28 -8.25
C ASN A 109 27.60 -6.30 -7.12
N SER A 110 26.44 -6.33 -6.45
CA SER A 110 26.15 -7.26 -5.35
C SER A 110 25.38 -8.51 -5.80
N LEU A 111 25.18 -8.77 -7.10
CA LEU A 111 24.16 -9.73 -7.55
C LEU A 111 24.62 -11.02 -8.21
N VAL A 112 24.20 -12.09 -7.54
CA VAL A 112 23.79 -13.38 -8.11
C VAL A 112 22.33 -13.34 -8.61
N ASN A 113 21.62 -12.19 -8.54
CA ASN A 113 20.17 -12.12 -8.83
C ASN A 113 19.68 -10.80 -9.47
N THR A 114 20.14 -10.48 -10.69
CA THR A 114 19.78 -9.28 -11.50
C THR A 114 18.29 -8.93 -11.51
N TRP A 115 17.40 -9.92 -11.51
CA TRP A 115 15.94 -9.72 -11.53
C TRP A 115 15.37 -9.07 -10.27
N ALA A 116 15.89 -9.40 -9.09
CA ALA A 116 15.43 -8.80 -7.83
C ALA A 116 15.74 -7.29 -7.77
N VAL A 117 16.84 -6.87 -8.40
CA VAL A 117 17.27 -5.48 -8.47
C VAL A 117 16.48 -4.68 -9.47
N ILE A 118 16.20 -5.24 -10.65
CA ILE A 118 15.28 -4.62 -11.61
C ILE A 118 13.91 -4.41 -10.95
N ALA A 119 13.38 -5.44 -10.26
CA ALA A 119 12.10 -5.32 -9.58
C ALA A 119 12.11 -4.27 -8.45
N SER A 120 13.22 -4.17 -7.70
CA SER A 120 13.38 -3.18 -6.63
C SER A 120 13.45 -1.75 -7.18
N PHE A 121 14.17 -1.56 -8.28
CA PHE A 121 14.25 -0.28 -8.98
C PHE A 121 12.89 0.12 -9.56
N MET A 122 12.18 -0.79 -10.23
CA MET A 122 10.83 -0.53 -10.74
C MET A 122 9.84 -0.20 -9.62
N SER A 123 9.97 -0.85 -8.46
CA SER A 123 9.17 -0.54 -7.27
C SER A 123 9.46 0.86 -6.73
N LEU A 124 10.72 1.30 -6.73
CA LEU A 124 11.11 2.66 -6.33
C LEU A 124 10.56 3.70 -7.31
N VAL A 125 10.71 3.48 -8.62
CA VAL A 125 10.16 4.37 -9.66
C VAL A 125 8.64 4.47 -9.53
N ALA A 126 7.95 3.35 -9.35
CA ALA A 126 6.50 3.34 -9.15
C ALA A 126 6.08 4.12 -7.89
N LEU A 127 6.86 4.05 -6.81
CA LEU A 127 6.61 4.81 -5.58
C LEU A 127 6.81 6.32 -5.78
N ILE A 128 7.84 6.73 -6.53
CA ILE A 128 8.06 8.14 -6.90
C ILE A 128 6.89 8.66 -7.74
N VAL A 129 6.49 7.91 -8.77
CA VAL A 129 5.34 8.26 -9.63
C VAL A 129 4.07 8.37 -8.79
N LEU A 130 3.83 7.43 -7.87
CA LEU A 130 2.67 7.46 -6.98
C LEU A 130 2.69 8.70 -6.08
N GLY A 131 3.86 9.09 -5.55
CA GLY A 131 4.00 10.34 -4.78
C GLY A 131 3.71 11.59 -5.60
N MET A 132 4.15 11.64 -6.86
CA MET A 132 3.86 12.76 -7.77
C MET A 132 2.38 12.83 -8.13
N LEU A 133 1.75 11.70 -8.46
CA LEU A 133 0.33 11.63 -8.77
C LEU A 133 -0.52 12.02 -7.56
N PHE A 134 -0.18 11.51 -6.37
CA PHE A 134 -0.80 11.91 -5.09
C PHE A 134 -0.74 13.42 -4.88
N PHE A 135 0.40 14.03 -5.16
CA PHE A 135 0.58 15.46 -4.96
C PHE A 135 -0.28 16.29 -5.94
N GLN A 136 -0.35 15.87 -7.21
CA GLN A 136 -1.18 16.54 -8.23
C GLN A 136 -2.67 16.46 -7.92
N SER A 137 -3.17 15.29 -7.49
CA SER A 137 -4.57 15.11 -7.08
C SER A 137 -4.88 15.83 -5.77
N ALA A 138 -3.99 15.78 -4.78
CA ALA A 138 -4.14 16.49 -3.51
C ALA A 138 -4.27 18.02 -3.71
N HIS A 139 -3.66 18.57 -4.75
CA HIS A 139 -3.78 20.00 -5.06
C HIS A 139 -5.22 20.40 -5.42
N ILE A 140 -5.99 19.53 -6.09
CA ILE A 140 -7.42 19.79 -6.40
C ILE A 140 -8.18 19.96 -5.09
N TYR A 141 -7.99 19.04 -4.16
CA TYR A 141 -8.68 19.06 -2.87
C TYR A 141 -8.21 20.17 -1.93
N ALA A 142 -6.91 20.49 -1.95
CA ALA A 142 -6.40 21.65 -1.25
C ALA A 142 -7.03 22.94 -1.78
N SER A 143 -7.19 23.07 -3.11
CA SER A 143 -7.88 24.21 -3.73
C SER A 143 -9.37 24.24 -3.40
N ALA A 144 -10.03 23.08 -3.34
CA ALA A 144 -11.43 22.95 -2.93
C ALA A 144 -11.63 23.44 -1.49
N GLY A 145 -10.77 23.00 -0.57
CA GLY A 145 -10.77 23.46 0.81
C GLY A 145 -10.57 24.98 0.92
N ARG A 146 -9.63 25.55 0.15
CA ARG A 146 -9.39 27.00 0.12
C ARG A 146 -10.58 27.78 -0.41
N ALA A 147 -11.26 27.27 -1.43
CA ALA A 147 -12.44 27.91 -2.00
C ALA A 147 -13.60 28.00 -0.99
N ILE A 148 -13.69 27.06 -0.04
CA ILE A 148 -14.70 27.08 1.03
C ILE A 148 -14.43 28.18 2.06
N ALA A 149 -13.16 28.49 2.35
CA ALA A 149 -12.76 29.47 3.35
C ALA A 149 -11.55 30.29 2.86
N PRO A 150 -11.74 31.26 1.95
CA PRO A 150 -10.65 32.02 1.35
C PRO A 150 -9.89 32.89 2.35
N GLU A 151 -10.51 33.25 3.48
CA GLU A 151 -9.87 34.04 4.54
C GLU A 151 -8.96 33.21 5.46
N SER A 152 -8.89 31.89 5.27
CA SER A 152 -8.03 31.04 6.09
C SER A 152 -6.55 31.33 5.79
N GLY A 153 -5.81 31.79 6.80
CA GLY A 153 -4.37 32.02 6.69
C GLY A 153 -3.60 30.76 6.31
N LEU A 154 -2.46 30.94 5.63
CA LEU A 154 -1.52 29.87 5.31
C LEU A 154 -0.96 29.24 6.59
N ILE A 155 -0.93 27.91 6.65
CA ILE A 155 -0.40 27.20 7.81
C ILE A 155 1.13 27.36 7.84
N ASN A 156 1.65 28.05 8.83
CA ASN A 156 3.10 28.21 9.01
C ASN A 156 3.71 27.02 9.76
N LEU A 157 3.80 25.87 9.07
CA LEU A 157 4.24 24.58 9.63
C LEU A 157 5.64 24.62 10.28
N HIS A 158 6.49 25.50 9.79
CA HIS A 158 7.85 25.70 10.31
C HIS A 158 7.83 26.10 11.80
N ASN A 159 6.89 26.95 12.19
CA ASN A 159 6.79 27.44 13.57
C ASN A 159 6.18 26.39 14.50
N LEU A 160 5.22 25.60 14.01
CA LEU A 160 4.55 24.55 14.79
C LEU A 160 5.55 23.49 15.30
N GLY A 161 6.44 23.03 14.43
CA GLY A 161 7.37 21.96 14.80
C GLY A 161 8.63 22.42 15.51
N ALA A 162 9.07 23.66 15.28
CA ALA A 162 10.19 24.26 16.00
C ALA A 162 9.88 24.47 17.49
N GLU A 163 8.61 24.71 17.85
CA GLU A 163 8.21 24.89 19.25
C GLU A 163 8.11 23.59 20.04
N ILE A 164 7.65 22.50 19.42
CA ILE A 164 7.43 21.20 20.11
C ILE A 164 8.76 20.54 20.53
N PHE A 165 9.86 20.80 19.82
CA PHE A 165 11.13 20.06 19.99
C PHE A 165 12.32 20.90 20.49
N LYS A 166 12.09 22.09 21.06
CA LYS A 166 13.17 22.97 21.59
C LYS A 166 14.09 22.28 22.60
N GLY A 167 13.63 21.24 23.30
CA GLY A 167 14.39 20.53 24.35
C GLY A 167 15.30 19.39 23.88
N PHE A 168 15.26 18.97 22.61
CA PHE A 168 16.02 17.80 22.13
C PHE A 168 16.82 18.16 20.87
N PRO A 169 18.13 18.45 20.93
CA PRO A 169 18.87 18.99 19.79
C PRO A 169 18.97 18.02 18.61
N ILE A 170 19.20 16.73 18.86
CA ILE A 170 19.32 15.71 17.80
C ILE A 170 17.94 15.34 17.24
N LEU A 171 16.96 15.12 18.12
CA LEU A 171 15.59 14.80 17.71
C LEU A 171 14.95 15.99 16.98
N GLY A 172 15.19 17.21 17.46
CA GLY A 172 14.77 18.46 16.83
C GLY A 172 15.42 18.69 15.47
N TRP A 173 16.67 18.25 15.26
CA TRP A 173 17.30 18.27 13.93
C TRP A 173 16.66 17.26 12.97
N LEU A 174 16.44 16.02 13.40
CA LEU A 174 15.77 14.99 12.57
C LEU A 174 14.31 15.36 12.26
N VAL A 175 13.57 15.82 13.27
CA VAL A 175 12.20 16.28 13.11
C VAL A 175 12.17 17.55 12.25
N GLY A 176 13.11 18.47 12.44
CA GLY A 176 13.27 19.67 11.61
C GLY A 176 13.54 19.36 10.14
N LEU A 177 14.39 18.37 9.83
CA LEU A 177 14.60 17.87 8.47
C LEU A 177 13.29 17.32 7.87
N SER A 178 12.59 16.49 8.64
CA SER A 178 11.31 15.89 8.25
C SER A 178 10.23 16.95 8.00
N LEU A 179 10.16 17.95 8.89
CA LEU A 179 9.24 19.07 8.82
C LEU A 179 9.59 20.05 7.70
N ARG A 180 10.85 20.16 7.30
CA ARG A 180 11.24 20.95 6.11
C ARG A 180 10.73 20.28 4.84
N GLY A 181 10.83 18.95 4.73
CA GLY A 181 10.20 18.20 3.65
C GLY A 181 8.69 18.40 3.63
N LEU A 182 8.05 18.26 4.80
CA LEU A 182 6.61 18.49 4.95
C LEU A 182 6.22 19.95 4.69
N ALA A 183 7.03 20.92 5.09
CA ALA A 183 6.81 22.34 4.81
C ALA A 183 6.96 22.64 3.31
N GLY A 184 7.83 21.93 2.61
CA GLY A 184 7.90 21.96 1.14
C GLY A 184 6.61 21.47 0.51
N VAL A 185 6.04 20.36 1.00
CA VAL A 185 4.73 19.85 0.56
C VAL A 185 3.61 20.85 0.89
N VAL A 186 3.60 21.42 2.09
CA VAL A 186 2.60 22.41 2.54
C VAL A 186 2.66 23.69 1.71
N ARG A 187 3.86 24.19 1.41
CA ARG A 187 4.04 25.35 0.53
C ARG A 187 3.65 25.04 -0.90
N GLY A 188 4.05 23.87 -1.41
CA GLY A 188 3.71 23.46 -2.79
C GLY A 188 2.21 23.21 -3.00
N LEU A 189 1.46 22.88 -1.95
CA LEU A 189 0.00 22.77 -1.99
C LEU A 189 -0.72 24.07 -1.56
N GLU A 190 0.04 25.12 -1.19
CA GLU A 190 -0.48 26.38 -0.64
C GLU A 190 -1.50 26.13 0.49
N LEU A 191 -1.17 25.21 1.39
CA LEU A 191 -2.11 24.63 2.36
C LEU A 191 -2.56 25.64 3.43
N THR A 192 -3.85 25.99 3.41
CA THR A 192 -4.55 26.65 4.52
C THR A 192 -5.20 25.61 5.44
N ALA A 193 -5.77 26.03 6.58
CA ALA A 193 -6.48 25.12 7.49
C ALA A 193 -7.58 24.30 6.78
N PHE A 194 -8.37 24.97 5.93
CA PHE A 194 -9.40 24.29 5.14
C PHE A 194 -8.83 23.54 3.95
N GLY A 195 -7.72 24.01 3.35
CA GLY A 195 -6.97 23.22 2.38
C GLY A 195 -6.51 21.88 2.96
N LEU A 196 -6.06 21.87 4.22
CA LEU A 196 -5.63 20.64 4.91
C LEU A 196 -6.80 19.69 5.12
N LEU A 197 -7.96 20.21 5.52
CA LEU A 197 -9.18 19.43 5.60
C LEU A 197 -9.54 18.82 4.23
N GLY A 198 -9.42 19.58 3.15
CA GLY A 198 -9.57 19.09 1.79
C GLY A 198 -8.64 17.91 1.49
N VAL A 199 -7.34 18.03 1.79
CA VAL A 199 -6.37 16.95 1.62
C VAL A 199 -6.69 15.73 2.50
N MET A 200 -7.22 15.92 3.72
CA MET A 200 -7.66 14.79 4.55
C MET A 200 -8.86 14.06 3.93
N ILE A 201 -9.83 14.79 3.38
CA ILE A 201 -10.96 14.21 2.65
C ILE A 201 -10.46 13.44 1.43
N TYR A 202 -9.50 14.01 0.68
CA TYR A 202 -8.84 13.32 -0.43
C TYR A 202 -8.24 11.98 0.00
N VAL A 203 -7.47 11.95 1.09
CA VAL A 203 -6.84 10.72 1.60
C VAL A 203 -7.89 9.67 1.95
N ILE A 204 -9.03 10.06 2.53
CA ILE A 204 -10.12 9.14 2.86
C ILE A 204 -10.74 8.54 1.59
N ILE A 205 -11.07 9.39 0.61
CA ILE A 205 -11.67 8.97 -0.66
C ILE A 205 -10.69 8.06 -1.42
N GLN A 206 -9.44 8.48 -1.58
CA GLN A 206 -8.41 7.73 -2.28
C GLN A 206 -8.12 6.38 -1.61
N SER A 207 -8.15 6.34 -0.28
CA SER A 207 -8.05 5.09 0.48
C SER A 207 -9.20 4.15 0.15
N GLY A 208 -10.43 4.67 0.05
CA GLY A 208 -11.61 3.88 -0.35
C GLY A 208 -11.51 3.28 -1.76
N GLU A 209 -10.92 4.01 -2.71
CA GLU A 209 -10.71 3.52 -4.08
C GLU A 209 -9.64 2.42 -4.16
N VAL A 210 -8.52 2.66 -3.46
CA VAL A 210 -7.31 1.84 -3.58
C VAL A 210 -7.31 0.64 -2.65
N MET A 211 -7.98 0.72 -1.49
CA MET A 211 -8.02 -0.36 -0.50
C MET A 211 -8.51 -1.70 -1.09
N PRO A 212 -9.60 -1.77 -1.87
CA PRO A 212 -10.02 -3.02 -2.50
C PRO A 212 -8.97 -3.60 -3.46
N VAL A 213 -8.21 -2.75 -4.16
CA VAL A 213 -7.12 -3.19 -5.06
C VAL A 213 -6.00 -3.83 -4.26
N ILE A 214 -5.59 -3.20 -3.16
CA ILE A 214 -4.54 -3.72 -2.26
C ILE A 214 -4.99 -5.04 -1.63
N LEU A 215 -6.24 -5.12 -1.15
CA LEU A 215 -6.78 -6.32 -0.52
C LEU A 215 -6.85 -7.50 -1.49
N LYS A 216 -7.37 -7.28 -2.71
CA LYS A 216 -7.43 -8.32 -3.76
C LYS A 216 -6.04 -8.76 -4.21
N ALA A 217 -5.05 -7.87 -4.16
CA ALA A 217 -3.70 -8.20 -4.56
C ALA A 217 -2.93 -9.06 -3.55
N SER A 218 -3.29 -9.05 -2.27
CA SER A 218 -2.56 -9.77 -1.22
C SER A 218 -3.43 -10.84 -0.56
N PRO A 219 -3.36 -12.11 -1.01
CA PRO A 219 -4.09 -13.21 -0.41
C PRO A 219 -3.81 -13.35 1.09
N GLU A 220 -2.57 -13.11 1.52
CA GLU A 220 -2.19 -13.13 2.93
C GLU A 220 -2.89 -12.03 3.74
N THR A 221 -2.98 -10.80 3.20
CA THR A 221 -3.68 -9.71 3.87
C THR A 221 -5.17 -10.00 3.97
N LEU A 222 -5.77 -10.52 2.89
CA LEU A 222 -7.16 -10.94 2.89
C LEU A 222 -7.41 -12.07 3.89
N GLN A 223 -6.54 -13.08 3.95
CA GLN A 223 -6.64 -14.16 4.93
C GLN A 223 -6.46 -13.65 6.37
N ARG A 224 -5.55 -12.70 6.62
CA ARG A 224 -5.39 -12.08 7.96
C ARG A 224 -6.61 -11.26 8.35
N LEU A 225 -7.19 -10.52 7.41
CA LEU A 225 -8.42 -9.78 7.61
C LEU A 225 -9.57 -10.76 7.92
N ILE A 226 -9.74 -11.80 7.11
CA ILE A 226 -10.73 -12.87 7.34
C ILE A 226 -10.51 -13.51 8.70
N LYS A 227 -9.28 -13.90 9.06
CA LYS A 227 -8.97 -14.50 10.38
C LYS A 227 -9.29 -13.55 11.54
N THR A 228 -9.01 -12.26 11.39
CA THR A 228 -9.28 -11.25 12.40
C THR A 228 -10.78 -11.09 12.60
N LEU A 229 -11.51 -11.02 11.50
CA LEU A 229 -12.96 -10.98 11.52
C LEU A 229 -13.52 -12.34 12.01
N GLN A 230 -12.93 -13.51 11.69
CA GLN A 230 -13.38 -14.86 12.11
C GLN A 230 -13.27 -15.11 13.61
N LYS A 231 -12.68 -14.18 14.36
CA LYS A 231 -12.78 -14.16 15.82
C LYS A 231 -14.23 -13.97 16.30
N PHE A 232 -15.13 -13.48 15.45
CA PHE A 232 -16.56 -13.51 15.72
C PHE A 232 -17.06 -14.96 15.63
N LYS A 233 -17.38 -15.55 16.78
CA LYS A 233 -17.94 -16.91 16.88
C LYS A 233 -19.20 -16.97 16.01
N LYS A 234 -19.26 -17.94 15.10
CA LYS A 234 -20.50 -18.22 14.34
C LYS A 234 -21.59 -18.61 15.32
N VAL A 235 -22.78 -18.06 15.11
CA VAL A 235 -23.96 -18.37 15.93
C VAL A 235 -24.63 -19.58 15.29
N GLU A 236 -24.71 -20.69 16.01
CA GLU A 236 -25.51 -21.85 15.59
C GLU A 236 -26.98 -21.48 15.74
N VAL A 237 -27.74 -21.64 14.67
CA VAL A 237 -29.17 -21.31 14.66
C VAL A 237 -29.97 -22.57 14.92
N SER A 238 -30.77 -22.57 15.98
CA SER A 238 -31.70 -23.66 16.25
C SER A 238 -33.00 -23.49 15.46
N ASN A 239 -33.60 -24.60 15.01
CA ASN A 239 -34.87 -24.58 14.28
C ASN A 239 -36.05 -24.06 15.13
N ASN A 240 -35.88 -24.00 16.46
CA ASN A 240 -36.89 -23.51 17.40
C ASN A 240 -36.83 -21.99 17.66
N GLU A 241 -35.85 -21.29 17.09
CA GLU A 241 -35.70 -19.84 17.28
C GLU A 241 -36.67 -19.04 16.39
N SER A 242 -37.03 -17.84 16.87
CA SER A 242 -37.87 -16.91 16.11
C SER A 242 -37.23 -16.52 14.77
N ALA A 243 -38.07 -16.21 13.76
CA ALA A 243 -37.61 -15.83 12.43
C ALA A 243 -36.60 -14.67 12.45
N THR A 244 -36.80 -13.69 13.33
CA THR A 244 -35.90 -12.54 13.50
C THR A 244 -34.52 -12.93 14.02
N VAL A 245 -34.43 -13.88 14.97
CA VAL A 245 -33.14 -14.37 15.50
C VAL A 245 -32.39 -15.16 14.43
N ARG A 246 -33.11 -15.95 13.63
CA ARG A 246 -32.55 -16.70 12.50
C ARG A 246 -31.99 -15.77 11.42
N GLU A 247 -32.67 -14.67 11.14
CA GLU A 247 -32.20 -13.64 10.20
C GLU A 247 -30.94 -12.92 10.73
N LEU A 248 -30.95 -12.51 12.00
CA LEU A 248 -29.80 -11.83 12.62
C LEU A 248 -28.56 -12.74 12.67
N ALA A 249 -28.74 -14.02 12.97
CA ALA A 249 -27.67 -15.00 12.97
C ALA A 249 -27.15 -15.28 11.55
N SER A 250 -28.03 -15.27 10.53
CA SER A 250 -27.63 -15.36 9.13
C SER A 250 -26.77 -14.16 8.71
N ILE A 251 -27.21 -12.94 9.04
CA ILE A 251 -26.46 -11.69 8.75
C ILE A 251 -25.09 -11.73 9.44
N HIS A 252 -25.05 -12.10 10.73
CA HIS A 252 -23.80 -12.22 11.48
C HIS A 252 -22.85 -13.27 10.88
N ASN A 253 -23.37 -14.43 10.47
CA ASN A 253 -22.58 -15.50 9.89
C ASN A 253 -22.06 -15.17 8.48
N ASN A 254 -22.79 -14.35 7.71
CA ASN A 254 -22.46 -13.92 6.35
C ASN A 254 -21.76 -12.54 6.29
N TYR A 255 -21.41 -11.97 7.45
CA TYR A 255 -20.86 -10.61 7.57
C TYR A 255 -19.65 -10.37 6.64
N TYR A 256 -18.77 -11.36 6.47
CA TYR A 256 -17.57 -11.25 5.62
C TYR A 256 -17.89 -11.05 4.15
N GLU A 257 -18.87 -11.79 3.63
CA GLU A 257 -19.29 -11.68 2.23
C GLU A 257 -19.91 -10.30 2.02
N SER A 258 -20.79 -9.89 2.95
CA SER A 258 -21.39 -8.55 2.92
C SER A 258 -20.35 -7.43 3.01
N LEU A 259 -19.26 -7.62 3.76
CA LEU A 259 -18.17 -6.66 3.88
C LEU A 259 -17.39 -6.52 2.56
N ILE A 260 -17.13 -7.62 1.86
CA ILE A 260 -16.43 -7.61 0.57
C ILE A 260 -17.29 -6.90 -0.49
N ASP A 261 -18.60 -7.18 -0.51
CA ASP A 261 -19.54 -6.52 -1.41
C ASP A 261 -19.70 -5.04 -1.07
N ALA A 262 -19.78 -4.70 0.22
CA ALA A 262 -19.80 -3.33 0.70
C ALA A 262 -18.53 -2.56 0.32
N LEU A 263 -17.35 -3.20 0.33
CA LEU A 263 -16.10 -2.59 -0.16
C LEU A 263 -16.16 -2.28 -1.66
N GLY A 264 -16.85 -3.11 -2.45
CA GLY A 264 -17.12 -2.85 -3.86
C GLY A 264 -17.98 -1.61 -4.06
N TRP A 265 -19.09 -1.51 -3.32
CA TRP A 265 -19.97 -0.34 -3.33
C TRP A 265 -19.27 0.93 -2.83
N TRP A 266 -18.52 0.82 -1.74
CA TRP A 266 -17.75 1.93 -1.17
C TRP A 266 -16.78 2.52 -2.19
N ARG A 267 -16.07 1.65 -2.93
CA ARG A 267 -15.21 2.08 -4.02
C ARG A 267 -15.98 2.85 -5.09
N CYS A 268 -17.14 2.35 -5.54
CA CYS A 268 -17.95 3.08 -6.53
C CYS A 268 -18.40 4.45 -6.03
N ILE A 269 -18.75 4.57 -4.74
CA ILE A 269 -19.10 5.84 -4.11
C ILE A 269 -17.89 6.78 -4.09
N CYS A 270 -16.72 6.30 -3.66
CA CYS A 270 -15.49 7.11 -3.67
C CYS A 270 -15.17 7.62 -5.07
N TYR A 271 -15.25 6.76 -6.09
CA TYR A 271 -15.07 7.14 -7.49
C TYR A 271 -16.05 8.21 -7.96
N ALA A 272 -17.33 8.08 -7.61
CA ALA A 272 -18.35 9.05 -7.97
C ALA A 272 -18.11 10.40 -7.29
N VAL A 273 -17.78 10.38 -5.99
CA VAL A 273 -17.46 11.60 -5.23
C VAL A 273 -16.19 12.25 -5.78
N ASP A 274 -15.12 11.48 -6.03
CA ASP A 274 -13.87 12.02 -6.57
C ASP A 274 -14.08 12.65 -7.95
N PHE A 275 -14.84 11.97 -8.82
CA PHE A 275 -15.20 12.51 -10.12
C PHE A 275 -15.96 13.83 -10.02
N VAL A 276 -16.95 13.93 -9.12
CA VAL A 276 -17.72 15.16 -8.90
C VAL A 276 -16.84 16.29 -8.35
N VAL A 277 -15.99 16.00 -7.37
CA VAL A 277 -15.05 17.00 -6.81
C VAL A 277 -14.08 17.48 -7.87
N CYS A 278 -13.47 16.56 -8.64
CA CYS A 278 -12.58 16.90 -9.74
C CYS A 278 -13.29 17.73 -10.81
N LEU A 279 -14.51 17.35 -11.19
CA LEU A 279 -15.29 18.09 -12.18
C LEU A 279 -15.62 19.51 -11.69
N TRP A 280 -15.98 19.67 -10.42
CA TRP A 280 -16.34 20.97 -9.86
C TRP A 280 -15.15 21.91 -9.69
N PHE A 281 -14.06 21.42 -9.08
CA PHE A 281 -12.90 22.24 -8.70
C PHE A 281 -11.78 22.27 -9.73
N ALA A 282 -11.76 21.32 -10.67
CA ALA A 282 -10.89 21.33 -11.85
C ALA A 282 -11.77 21.25 -13.12
N PRO A 283 -12.54 22.32 -13.43
CA PRO A 283 -13.43 22.31 -14.57
C PRO A 283 -12.66 22.10 -15.87
N TRP A 284 -13.20 21.24 -16.73
CA TRP A 284 -12.67 20.93 -18.05
C TRP A 284 -12.82 22.06 -19.08
N ILE A 285 -13.49 23.16 -18.73
CA ILE A 285 -13.71 24.33 -19.59
C ILE A 285 -12.81 25.47 -19.12
N VAL A 286 -12.19 26.16 -20.08
CA VAL A 286 -11.40 27.36 -19.80
C VAL A 286 -12.31 28.47 -19.26
N GLY A 287 -11.96 29.05 -18.11
CA GLY A 287 -12.80 30.02 -17.40
C GLY A 287 -13.88 29.40 -16.49
N GLY A 288 -13.97 28.06 -16.45
CA GLY A 288 -14.85 27.34 -15.52
C GLY A 288 -16.29 27.20 -16.00
N TRP A 289 -17.18 26.82 -15.06
CA TRP A 289 -18.58 26.51 -15.35
C TRP A 289 -19.41 27.71 -15.83
N SER A 290 -18.96 28.94 -15.57
CA SER A 290 -19.64 30.16 -16.04
C SER A 290 -19.60 30.32 -17.57
N ASN A 291 -18.67 29.66 -18.25
CA ASN A 291 -18.50 29.74 -19.71
C ASN A 291 -19.02 28.49 -20.43
N PHE A 292 -19.91 27.72 -19.79
CA PHE A 292 -20.42 26.47 -20.35
C PHE A 292 -21.07 26.67 -21.73
N ASP A 293 -21.79 27.78 -21.92
CA ASP A 293 -22.47 28.09 -23.20
C ASP A 293 -21.48 28.38 -24.35
N GLN A 294 -20.22 28.65 -24.05
CA GLN A 294 -19.16 28.93 -25.03
C GLN A 294 -18.33 27.68 -25.37
N MET A 295 -18.73 26.49 -24.89
CA MET A 295 -18.00 25.22 -25.04
C MET A 295 -18.11 24.59 -26.44
N ALA A 296 -18.32 25.38 -27.50
CA ALA A 296 -18.30 24.88 -28.87
C ALA A 296 -16.85 24.73 -29.35
N GLY A 297 -16.18 23.63 -28.98
CA GLY A 297 -14.89 23.23 -29.56
C GLY A 297 -13.85 22.72 -28.56
N TRP A 298 -12.95 21.87 -29.05
CA TRP A 298 -11.81 21.32 -28.27
C TRP A 298 -10.80 22.39 -27.86
N GLU A 299 -10.81 23.55 -28.50
CA GLU A 299 -9.93 24.69 -28.20
C GLU A 299 -10.26 25.33 -26.84
N ASN A 300 -11.51 25.19 -26.38
CA ASN A 300 -11.97 25.71 -25.09
C ASN A 300 -11.81 24.68 -23.95
N ALA A 301 -11.21 23.52 -24.24
CA ALA A 301 -10.93 22.49 -23.25
C ALA A 301 -9.70 22.87 -22.40
N ASN A 302 -9.89 22.91 -21.09
CA ASN A 302 -8.82 23.07 -20.12
C ASN A 302 -8.10 21.73 -19.90
N TRP A 303 -7.24 21.37 -20.85
CA TRP A 303 -6.44 20.15 -20.82
C TRP A 303 -5.67 19.92 -19.51
N PRO A 304 -5.03 20.94 -18.90
CA PRO A 304 -4.41 20.76 -17.58
C PRO A 304 -5.38 20.24 -16.51
N ASN A 305 -6.59 20.78 -16.44
CA ASN A 305 -7.60 20.33 -15.49
C ASN A 305 -8.14 18.93 -15.82
N ILE A 306 -8.34 18.63 -17.10
CA ILE A 306 -8.75 17.30 -17.56
C ILE A 306 -7.70 16.25 -17.15
N ILE A 307 -6.42 16.53 -17.41
CA ILE A 307 -5.32 15.62 -17.05
C ILE A 307 -5.24 15.45 -15.53
N ARG A 308 -5.39 16.53 -14.76
CA ARG A 308 -5.41 16.45 -13.28
C ARG A 308 -6.57 15.62 -12.75
N GLY A 309 -7.77 15.77 -13.32
CA GLY A 309 -8.93 14.94 -12.99
C GLY A 309 -8.69 13.46 -13.34
N LEU A 310 -8.15 13.17 -14.52
CA LEU A 310 -7.77 11.81 -14.91
C LEU A 310 -6.67 11.22 -14.01
N ILE A 311 -5.77 12.05 -13.50
CA ILE A 311 -4.74 11.63 -12.54
C ILE A 311 -5.37 11.14 -11.25
N SER A 312 -6.30 11.91 -10.67
CA SER A 312 -7.01 11.55 -9.44
C SER A 312 -7.81 10.27 -9.62
N VAL A 313 -8.67 10.25 -10.65
CA VAL A 313 -9.65 9.17 -10.83
C VAL A 313 -8.98 7.89 -11.33
N VAL A 314 -8.09 7.95 -12.33
CA VAL A 314 -7.63 6.75 -13.05
C VAL A 314 -6.16 6.45 -12.81
N PHE A 315 -5.26 7.41 -13.05
CA PHE A 315 -3.83 7.10 -13.06
C PHE A 315 -3.29 6.75 -11.68
N PHE A 316 -3.87 7.28 -10.60
CA PHE A 316 -3.47 6.91 -9.25
C PHE A 316 -3.68 5.42 -8.98
N GLU A 317 -4.86 4.89 -9.30
CA GLU A 317 -5.13 3.45 -9.15
C GLU A 317 -4.20 2.60 -10.03
N VAL A 318 -3.98 3.01 -11.28
CA VAL A 318 -3.08 2.29 -12.20
C VAL A 318 -1.67 2.25 -11.64
N ALA A 319 -1.16 3.36 -11.09
CA ALA A 319 0.15 3.42 -10.46
C ALA A 319 0.24 2.49 -9.24
N VAL A 320 -0.81 2.41 -8.41
CA VAL A 320 -0.85 1.45 -7.30
C VAL A 320 -0.80 0.01 -7.79
N ARG A 321 -1.57 -0.34 -8.84
CA ARG A 321 -1.53 -1.68 -9.44
C ARG A 321 -0.14 -2.04 -9.94
N LEU A 322 0.53 -1.11 -10.63
CA LEU A 322 1.90 -1.29 -11.12
C LEU A 322 2.90 -1.46 -9.96
N TRP A 323 2.78 -0.65 -8.91
CA TRP A 323 3.61 -0.78 -7.71
C TRP A 323 3.45 -2.14 -7.04
N ILE A 324 2.21 -2.63 -6.90
CA ILE A 324 1.92 -3.97 -6.38
C ILE A 324 2.60 -5.06 -7.22
N ILE A 325 2.51 -4.98 -8.55
CA ILE A 325 3.12 -5.94 -9.46
C ILE A 325 4.65 -5.93 -9.30
N ALA A 326 5.27 -4.74 -9.28
CA ALA A 326 6.70 -4.59 -9.08
C ALA A 326 7.15 -5.21 -7.74
N ARG A 327 6.42 -4.95 -6.65
CA ARG A 327 6.69 -5.51 -5.33
C ARG A 327 6.57 -7.04 -5.30
N LYS A 328 5.56 -7.62 -5.97
CA LYS A 328 5.44 -9.08 -6.12
C LYS A 328 6.63 -9.67 -6.88
N GLY A 329 7.10 -8.98 -7.92
CA GLY A 329 8.32 -9.33 -8.64
C GLY A 329 9.53 -9.43 -7.71
N VAL A 330 9.73 -8.44 -6.83
CA VAL A 330 10.83 -8.46 -5.83
C VAL A 330 10.78 -9.72 -4.97
N TYR A 331 9.59 -10.09 -4.48
CA TYR A 331 9.43 -11.27 -3.64
C TYR A 331 9.73 -12.58 -4.40
N LEU A 332 9.21 -12.71 -5.63
CA LEU A 332 9.39 -13.92 -6.44
C LEU A 332 10.85 -14.14 -6.84
N PHE A 333 11.57 -13.07 -7.19
CA PHE A 333 12.97 -13.16 -7.61
C PHE A 333 13.95 -13.09 -6.44
N GLY A 334 13.52 -12.64 -5.25
CA GLY A 334 14.34 -12.53 -4.05
C GLY A 334 14.44 -13.80 -3.21
N LYS A 335 13.50 -14.75 -3.34
CA LYS A 335 13.58 -16.07 -2.70
C LYS A 335 14.51 -16.99 -3.50
N LYS A 336 15.81 -16.99 -3.17
CA LYS A 336 16.74 -18.07 -3.50
C LYS A 336 17.54 -18.46 -2.28
#